data_AF-A0A059DLM6-F1
#
_entry.id   AF-A0A059DLM6-F1
#
_cell.length_a   1.000
_cell.length_b   1.000
_cell.length_c   1.000
_cell.angle_alpha   90.00
_cell.angle_beta   90.00
_cell.angle_gamma   90.00
#
_symmetry.space_group_name_H-M   'P 1'
#
loop_
_entity.id
_entity.type
_entity.pdbx_description
1 polymer ?
#
loop_
_entity_poly.entity_id
_entity_poly.type
_entity_poly.pdbx_seq_one_letter_code
_entity_poly.pdbx_strand_id
1 'polypeptide(L)'
;MNTAKIREVHIAAAHDGEAELLVTLEYANGGRTQVTLDEFAARALLSSCQAERPDDLIGADWVLVRDALIASSERYADNTTNE
;
A
#
# COMPACT_ATOMS: atom_id res chain seq x y z
N MET A 1 20.21 -1.56 -5.49
CA MET A 1 19.66 -1.39 -4.13
C MET A 1 18.68 -2.52 -3.92
N ASN A 2 18.81 -3.31 -2.85
CA ASN A 2 17.90 -4.41 -2.58
C ASN A 2 16.66 -3.85 -1.87
N THR A 3 15.71 -3.39 -2.67
CA THR A 3 14.41 -2.87 -2.23
C THR A 3 13.54 -4.01 -1.72
N ALA A 4 12.71 -3.70 -0.72
CA ALA A 4 11.76 -4.68 -0.20
C ALA A 4 10.67 -4.98 -1.23
N LYS A 5 10.16 -6.20 -1.22
CA LYS A 5 9.09 -6.63 -2.12
C LYS A 5 7.89 -7.11 -1.34
N ILE A 6 6.70 -6.90 -1.89
CA ILE A 6 5.48 -7.46 -1.30
C ILE A 6 5.56 -8.98 -1.36
N ARG A 7 5.41 -9.62 -0.20
CA ARG A 7 5.47 -11.07 -0.03
C ARG A 7 4.12 -11.69 0.30
N GLU A 8 3.27 -10.93 1.00
CA GLU A 8 1.93 -11.35 1.41
C GLU A 8 0.98 -10.16 1.35
N VAL A 9 -0.29 -10.41 1.05
CA VAL A 9 -1.34 -9.40 0.94
C VAL A 9 -2.59 -9.93 1.64
N HIS A 10 -3.26 -9.09 2.41
CA HIS A 10 -4.48 -9.46 3.13
C HIS A 10 -5.44 -8.28 3.20
N ILE A 11 -6.74 -8.54 3.06
CA ILE A 11 -7.77 -7.52 3.30
C ILE A 11 -8.20 -7.65 4.77
N ALA A 12 -8.08 -6.57 5.53
CA ALA A 12 -8.48 -6.49 6.92
C ALA A 12 -9.62 -5.47 7.10
N ALA A 13 -10.35 -5.59 8.20
CA ALA A 13 -11.29 -4.55 8.62
C ALA A 13 -10.55 -3.51 9.48
N ALA A 14 -10.66 -2.23 9.10
CA ALA A 14 -10.23 -1.08 9.87
C ALA A 14 -11.07 -0.92 11.14
N HIS A 15 -10.59 -0.07 12.04
CA HIS A 15 -11.26 0.21 13.31
C HIS A 15 -12.72 0.72 13.15
N ASP A 16 -13.02 1.44 12.06
CA ASP A 16 -14.36 1.96 11.77
C ASP A 16 -15.19 1.03 10.86
N GLY A 17 -14.67 -0.15 10.53
CA GLY A 17 -15.34 -1.12 9.64
C GLY A 17 -15.08 -0.92 8.15
N GLU A 18 -14.23 0.04 7.78
CA GLU A 18 -13.75 0.20 6.40
C GLU A 18 -12.75 -0.92 6.03
N ALA A 19 -12.68 -1.30 4.77
CA ALA A 19 -11.74 -2.31 4.32
C ALA A 19 -10.35 -1.70 4.10
N GLU A 20 -9.32 -2.27 4.72
CA GLU A 20 -7.92 -1.91 4.53
C GLU A 20 -7.13 -3.03 3.88
N LEU A 21 -6.11 -2.66 3.13
CA LEU A 21 -5.17 -3.60 2.53
C LEU A 21 -3.89 -3.65 3.37
N LEU A 22 -3.62 -4.82 3.96
CA LEU A 22 -2.38 -5.12 4.64
C LEU A 22 -1.41 -5.77 3.65
N VAL A 23 -0.23 -5.17 3.48
CA VAL A 23 0.87 -5.75 2.69
C VAL A 23 2.06 -6.06 3.59
N THR A 24 2.59 -7.27 3.47
CA THR A 24 3.83 -7.66 4.13
C THR A 24 4.96 -7.50 3.13
N LEU A 25 5.93 -6.64 3.45
CA LEU A 25 7.14 -6.45 2.68
C LEU A 25 8.24 -7.36 3.23
N GLU A 26 8.99 -8.02 2.35
CA GLU A 26 10.18 -8.78 2.69
C GLU A 26 11.42 -8.09 2.11
N TYR A 27 12.39 -7.86 2.98
CA TYR A 27 13.69 -7.29 2.64
C TYR A 27 14.68 -8.40 2.31
N ALA A 28 15.77 -8.06 1.63
CA ALA A 28 16.81 -9.00 1.24
C ALA A 28 17.49 -9.75 2.39
N ASN A 29 17.54 -9.11 3.55
CA ASN A 29 18.07 -9.71 4.78
C ASN A 29 17.08 -10.65 5.48
N GLY A 30 15.92 -10.93 4.86
CA GLY A 30 14.83 -11.72 5.43
C GLY A 30 13.96 -10.96 6.44
N GLY A 31 14.25 -9.68 6.69
CA GLY A 31 13.39 -8.84 7.52
C GLY A 31 12.01 -8.68 6.88
N ARG A 32 10.98 -8.52 7.70
CA ARG A 32 9.61 -8.27 7.22
C ARG A 32 8.99 -7.10 7.95
N THR A 33 8.24 -6.29 7.19
CA THR A 33 7.47 -5.17 7.73
C THR A 33 6.08 -5.21 7.15
N GLN A 34 5.09 -4.98 7.98
CA GLN A 34 3.71 -4.86 7.56
C GLN A 34 3.34 -3.39 7.36
N VAL A 35 2.63 -3.11 6.27
CA VAL A 35 2.17 -1.78 5.91
C VAL A 35 0.68 -1.86 5.63
N THR A 36 -0.08 -0.98 6.27
CA THR A 36 -1.52 -0.83 6.05
C THR A 36 -1.77 0.25 5.03
N LEU A 37 -2.64 -0.03 4.07
CA LEU A 37 -3.12 0.91 3.07
C LEU A 37 -4.64 1.07 3.25
N ASP A 38 -5.08 2.32 3.38
CA ASP A 38 -6.46 2.72 3.18
C ASP A 38 -6.96 2.38 1.76
N GLU A 39 -8.27 2.37 1.53
CA GLU A 39 -8.91 2.15 0.24
C GLU A 39 -8.25 2.95 -0.90
N PHE A 40 -7.96 4.23 -0.67
CA PHE A 40 -7.39 5.08 -1.72
C PHE A 40 -5.96 4.67 -2.07
N ALA A 41 -5.11 4.45 -1.07
CA ALA A 41 -3.75 3.98 -1.26
C ALA A 41 -3.74 2.58 -1.92
N ALA A 42 -4.64 1.68 -1.48
CA ALA A 42 -4.77 0.35 -2.07
C ALA A 42 -5.16 0.41 -3.56
N ARG A 43 -6.11 1.28 -3.92
CA ARG A 43 -6.52 1.49 -5.32
C ARG A 43 -5.42 2.13 -6.17
N ALA A 44 -4.69 3.10 -5.62
CA ALA A 44 -3.54 3.71 -6.31
C ALA A 44 -2.43 2.68 -6.57
N LEU A 45 -2.16 1.80 -5.61
CA LEU A 45 -1.20 0.72 -5.75
C LEU A 45 -1.63 -0.30 -6.82
N LEU A 46 -2.88 -0.78 -6.77
CA LEU A 46 -3.44 -1.69 -7.78
C LEU A 46 -3.31 -1.11 -9.19
N SER A 47 -3.69 0.16 -9.37
CA SER A 47 -3.57 0.87 -10.64
C SER A 47 -2.12 0.96 -11.12
N SER A 48 -1.19 1.33 -10.24
CA SER A 48 0.24 1.45 -10.55
C SER A 48 0.87 0.12 -10.94
N CYS A 49 0.39 -0.98 -10.35
CA CYS A 49 0.81 -2.34 -10.70
C CYS A 49 0.06 -2.93 -11.90
N GLN A 50 -0.96 -2.24 -12.44
CA GLN A 50 -1.94 -2.81 -13.38
C GLN A 50 -2.53 -4.15 -12.89
N ALA A 51 -2.74 -4.24 -11.57
CA ALA A 51 -3.26 -5.42 -10.89
C ALA A 51 -4.79 -5.34 -10.78
N GLU A 52 -5.46 -6.46 -11.05
CA GLU A 52 -6.92 -6.57 -10.88
C GLU A 52 -7.30 -7.14 -9.51
N ARG A 53 -6.38 -7.88 -8.87
CA ARG A 53 -6.60 -8.50 -7.56
C ARG A 53 -5.47 -8.16 -6.59
N PRO A 54 -5.75 -8.16 -5.27
CA PRO A 54 -4.73 -7.97 -4.24
C PRO A 54 -3.53 -8.93 -4.36
N ASP A 55 -3.77 -10.19 -4.70
CA ASP A 55 -2.72 -11.21 -4.86
C ASP A 55 -1.77 -10.93 -6.04
N ASP A 56 -2.18 -10.12 -7.02
CA ASP A 56 -1.32 -9.73 -8.14
C ASP A 56 -0.22 -8.75 -7.71
N LEU A 57 -0.32 -8.18 -6.51
CA LEU A 57 0.68 -7.27 -5.95
C LEU A 57 1.92 -8.01 -5.43
N ILE A 58 1.86 -9.34 -5.26
CA ILE A 58 2.98 -10.12 -4.75
C ILE A 58 4.19 -9.98 -5.69
N GLY A 59 5.32 -9.57 -5.13
CA GLY A 59 6.57 -9.31 -5.86
C GLY A 59 6.76 -7.86 -6.31
N ALA A 60 5.73 -7.00 -6.16
CA ALA A 60 5.85 -5.56 -6.42
C ALA A 60 6.84 -4.90 -5.46
N ASP A 61 7.49 -3.83 -5.91
CA ASP A 61 8.52 -3.12 -5.18
C ASP A 61 7.91 -2.17 -4.12
N TRP A 62 8.56 -2.04 -2.98
CA TRP A 62 8.22 -1.06 -1.94
C TRP A 62 8.03 0.36 -2.49
N VAL A 63 8.79 0.75 -3.51
CA VAL A 63 8.65 2.07 -4.14
C VAL A 63 7.21 2.36 -4.56
N LEU A 64 6.50 1.37 -5.11
CA LEU A 64 5.10 1.52 -5.54
C LEU A 64 4.16 1.68 -4.34
N VAL A 65 4.42 0.95 -3.25
CA VAL A 65 3.65 1.07 -1.99
C VAL A 65 3.84 2.47 -1.39
N ARG A 66 5.09 2.97 -1.36
CA ARG A 66 5.41 4.31 -0.89
C ARG A 66 4.69 5.37 -1.73
N ASP A 67 4.74 5.27 -3.06
CA ASP A 67 4.14 6.27 -3.94
C ASP A 67 2.61 6.28 -3.80
N ALA A 68 1.99 5.12 -3.59
CA ALA A 68 0.56 5.02 -3.28
C ALA A 68 0.20 5.69 -1.93
N LEU A 69 1.02 5.52 -0.89
CA LEU A 69 0.84 6.21 0.39
C LEU A 69 0.98 7.73 0.26
N ILE A 70 1.95 8.20 -0.54
CA ILE A 70 2.13 9.63 -0.82
C ILE A 70 0.89 10.18 -1.51
N ALA A 71 0.41 9.54 -2.58
CA ALA A 71 -0.78 9.97 -3.29
C ALA A 71 -2.02 10.04 -2.38
N SER A 72 -2.14 9.10 -1.44
CA SER A 72 -3.21 9.12 -0.43
C SER A 72 -3.06 10.27 0.57
N SER A 73 -1.84 10.61 0.97
CA SER A 73 -1.56 11.71 1.89
C SER A 73 -1.82 13.08 1.25
N GLU A 74 -1.44 13.26 -0.01
CA GLU A 74 -1.65 14.50 -0.76
C GLU A 74 -3.13 14.90 -0.85
N ARG A 75 -4.03 13.91 -0.90
CA ARG A 75 -5.48 14.15 -0.81
C ARG A 75 -5.88 14.88 0.48
N TYR A 76 -5.28 14.52 1.61
CA TYR A 76 -5.56 15.19 2.89
C TYR A 76 -4.87 16.55 2.98
N ALA A 77 -3.68 16.69 2.41
CA ALA A 77 -2.95 17.97 2.38
C ALA A 77 -3.70 19.04 1.57
N ASP A 78 -4.29 18.67 0.43
CA ASP A 78 -5.14 19.56 -0.37
C ASP A 78 -6.38 20.01 0.41
N ASN A 79 -7.00 19.10 1.16
CA ASN A 79 -8.21 19.38 1.95
C ASN A 79 -7.95 20.25 3.21
N THR A 80 -6.69 20.47 3.63
CA THR A 80 -6.34 21.26 4.82
C THR A 80 -5.89 22.69 4.48
N THR A 81 -5.64 22.99 3.19
CA THR A 81 -5.15 24.32 2.75
C THR A 81 -6.31 25.30 2.45
N ASN A 82 -7.55 24.84 2.54
CA ASN A 82 -8.75 25.58 2.12
C ASN A 82 -9.66 26.04 3.28
N GLU A 83 -9.15 26.09 4.52
CA GLU A 83 -9.85 26.61 5.70
C GLU A 83 -9.26 27.93 6.22
#